data_AF-A0ABD5WJS4-F1
#
_entry.id   AF-A0ABD5WJS4-F1
#
_cell.length_a   1.000
_cell.length_b   1.000
_cell.length_c   1.000
_cell.angle_alpha   90.00
_cell.angle_beta   90.00
_cell.angle_gamma   90.00
#
_symmetry.space_group_name_H-M   'P 1'
#
loop_
_entity.id
_entity.type
_entity.pdbx_description
1 polymer ?
#
loop_
_entity_poly.entity_id
_entity_poly.type
_entity_poly.pdbx_seq_one_letter_code
_entity_poly.pdbx_strand_id
1 'polypeptide(L)' 'MTGYYDLILGLIPLSLIGVTAALSVVGFSITSAVPLAASIPVALIGHALFVNSPVDDTQSPTETVDSSSPTFEPAD' A
#
# COMPACT_ATOMS: atom_id res chain seq x y z
N MET A 1 -1.49 11.92 8.97
CA MET A 1 -2.44 10.80 8.94
C MET A 1 -1.64 9.60 8.48
N THR A 2 -1.46 8.57 9.31
CA THR A 2 -0.90 7.29 8.85
C THR A 2 -2.06 6.44 8.36
N GLY A 3 -2.10 6.12 7.07
CA GLY A 3 -3.12 5.27 6.46
C GLY A 3 -2.86 3.78 6.69
N TYR A 4 -3.80 2.96 6.22
CA TYR A 4 -3.67 1.49 6.24
C TYR A 4 -2.36 1.03 5.58
N TYR A 5 -2.04 1.55 4.39
CA TYR A 5 -0.83 1.16 3.67
C TYR A 5 0.46 1.62 4.34
N ASP A 6 0.45 2.74 5.08
CA ASP A 6 1.62 3.17 5.86
C ASP A 6 1.91 2.18 6.99
N LEU A 7 0.87 1.62 7.61
CA LEU A 7 1.02 0.57 8.61
C LEU A 7 1.54 -0.73 7.98
N ILE A 8 0.97 -1.18 6.86
CA ILE A 8 1.45 -2.37 6.14
C ILE A 8 2.91 -2.20 5.74
N LEU A 9 3.29 -1.01 5.25
CA LEU A 9 4.66 -0.68 4.87
C LEU A 9 5.63 -0.81 6.04
N GLY A 10 5.24 -0.39 7.25
CA GLY A 10 6.04 -0.58 8.46
C GLY A 10 6.08 -2.03 8.95
N LEU A 11 4.98 -2.76 8.81
CA LEU A 11 4.86 -4.16 9.25
C LEU A 11 5.68 -5.13 8.39
N ILE A 12 5.93 -4.84 7.12
CA ILE A 12 6.74 -5.70 6.24
C ILE A 12 8.18 -5.87 6.77
N PRO A 13 9.01 -4.82 6.93
CA PRO A 13 10.36 -4.97 7.47
C PRO A 13 10.34 -5.40 8.94
N LEU A 14 9.37 -4.92 9.73
CA LEU A 14 9.25 -5.28 11.14
C LEU A 14 8.99 -6.78 11.32
N SER A 15 8.06 -7.36 10.54
CA SER A 15 7.76 -8.78 10.60
C SER A 15 8.93 -9.62 10.09
N LEU A 16 9.55 -9.23 8.98
CA LEU A 16 10.70 -9.97 8.45
C LEU A 16 11.86 -10.01 9.44
N ILE A 17 12.28 -8.85 9.95
CA ILE A 17 13.41 -8.74 10.89
C ILE A 17 13.04 -9.35 12.24
N GLY A 18 11.87 -9.01 12.78
CA GLY A 18 11.43 -9.47 14.10
C GLY A 18 11.26 -10.99 14.17
N VAL A 19 10.60 -11.58 13.17
CA VAL A 19 10.41 -13.04 13.11
C VAL A 19 11.75 -13.73 12.85
N THR A 20 12.58 -13.24 11.93
CA THR A 20 13.93 -13.80 11.71
C THR A 20 14.77 -13.76 12.98
N ALA A 21 14.77 -12.64 13.71
CA ALA A 21 15.49 -12.50 14.97
C ALA A 21 14.95 -13.47 16.03
N ALA A 22 13.63 -13.60 16.16
CA ALA A 22 13.01 -14.55 17.09
C ALA A 22 13.41 -16.00 16.77
N LEU A 23 13.33 -16.43 15.50
CA LEU A 23 13.77 -17.77 15.09
C LEU A 23 15.26 -18.00 15.36
N SER A 24 16.09 -16.96 15.16
CA SER A 24 17.53 -17.04 15.42
C SER A 24 17.83 -17.22 16.90
N VAL A 25 17.10 -16.53 17.79
CA VAL A 25 17.20 -16.70 19.25
C VAL A 25 16.78 -18.10 19.68
N VAL A 26 15.79 -18.70 19.01
CA VAL A 26 15.34 -20.09 19.24
C VAL A 26 16.36 -21.11 18.71
N GLY A 27 17.35 -20.70 17.91
CA GLY A 27 18.46 -21.55 17.45
C GLY A 27 18.39 -21.96 15.98
N PHE A 28 17.46 -21.41 15.19
CA PHE A 28 17.49 -21.59 13.74
C PHE A 28 18.66 -20.83 13.11
N SER A 29 19.29 -21.42 12.10
CA SER A 29 20.29 -20.70 11.30
C SER A 29 19.62 -19.60 10.47
N ILE A 30 20.30 -18.48 10.25
CA ILE A 30 19.78 -17.36 9.44
C ILE A 30 19.33 -17.82 8.04
N THR A 31 20.08 -18.74 7.42
CA THR A 31 19.75 -19.32 6.11
C THR A 31 18.39 -20.01 6.08
N SER A 32 17.94 -20.59 7.21
CA SER A 32 16.62 -21.21 7.35
C SER A 32 15.56 -20.25 7.91
N ALA A 33 15.94 -19.36 8.82
CA ALA A 33 15.03 -18.43 9.46
C ALA A 33 14.47 -17.38 8.49
N VAL A 34 15.31 -16.83 7.61
CA VAL A 34 14.90 -15.80 6.64
C VAL A 34 13.81 -16.28 5.67
N PRO A 35 13.96 -17.42 4.95
CA PRO A 35 12.91 -17.89 4.04
C PRO A 35 11.62 -18.26 4.78
N LEU A 36 11.70 -18.76 6.02
CA LEU A 36 10.51 -19.03 6.84
C LEU A 36 9.79 -17.73 7.23
N ALA A 37 10.54 -16.74 7.72
CA ALA A 37 10.01 -15.44 8.11
C ALA A 37 9.39 -14.68 6.93
N ALA A 38 9.91 -14.85 5.72
CA ALA A 38 9.42 -14.18 4.50
C ALA A 38 7.96 -14.53 4.14
N SER A 39 7.41 -15.63 4.66
CA SER A 39 5.99 -15.98 4.45
C SER A 39 5.03 -14.92 5.03
N ILE A 40 5.39 -14.27 6.13
CA ILE A 40 4.56 -13.27 6.81
C ILE A 40 4.42 -11.98 5.98
N PRO A 41 5.50 -11.29 5.53
CA PRO A 41 5.35 -10.12 4.69
C PRO A 41 4.68 -10.44 3.36
N VAL A 42 4.88 -11.63 2.78
CA VAL A 42 4.14 -12.06 1.58
C VAL A 42 2.64 -12.13 1.85
N ALA A 43 2.22 -12.69 2.99
CA ALA A 43 0.80 -12.72 3.37
C ALA A 43 0.23 -11.32 3.63
N LEU A 44 1.00 -10.42 4.27
CA LEU A 44 0.60 -9.03 4.49
C LEU A 44 0.41 -8.28 3.16
N ILE A 45 1.37 -8.42 2.24
CA ILE A 45 1.29 -7.82 0.89
C ILE A 45 0.08 -8.39 0.16
N GLY A 46 -0.11 -9.71 0.16
CA GLY A 46 -1.26 -10.36 -0.45
C GLY A 46 -2.58 -9.83 0.13
N HIS A 47 -2.70 -9.75 1.44
CA HIS A 47 -3.90 -9.21 2.08
C HIS A 47 -4.16 -7.74 1.69
N ALA A 48 -3.12 -6.92 1.67
CA ALA A 48 -3.21 -5.51 1.28
C ALA A 48 -3.51 -5.29 -0.21
N LEU A 49 -3.23 -6.26 -1.08
CA LEU A 49 -3.52 -6.17 -2.51
C LEU A 49 -4.86 -6.79 -2.89
N PHE A 50 -5.26 -7.89 -2.23
CA PHE A 50 -6.43 -8.68 -2.62
C PHE A 50 -7.65 -8.49 -1.72
N VAL A 51 -7.48 -8.14 -0.43
CA VAL A 51 -8.61 -7.96 0.50
C VAL A 51 -8.97 -6.49 0.65
N ASN A 52 -7.99 -5.64 0.89
CA ASN A 52 -8.15 -4.20 0.89
C ASN A 52 -7.45 -3.66 -0.35
N SER A 53 -7.93 -3.97 -1.56
CA SER A 53 -7.25 -3.55 -2.79
C SER A 53 -7.06 -2.05 -2.83
N PRO A 54 -5.92 -1.57 -3.39
CA PRO A 54 -5.71 -0.16 -3.63
C PRO A 54 -6.63 0.24 -4.79
N VAL A 55 -7.86 0.59 -4.46
CA VAL A 55 -8.70 1.35 -5.37
C VAL A 55 -8.14 2.76 -5.38
N ASP A 56 -7.95 3.32 -6.57
CA ASP A 56 -7.81 4.76 -6.66
C ASP A 56 -9.05 5.33 -5.95
N ASP A 57 -8.84 6.10 -4.88
CA ASP A 57 -9.83 7.09 -4.48
C ASP A 57 -9.87 8.09 -5.64
N THR A 58 -10.64 7.76 -6.69
CA THR A 58 -11.09 8.69 -7.71
C THR A 58 -12.08 9.64 -7.05
N GLN A 59 -11.57 10.46 -6.14
CA GLN A 59 -12.14 11.72 -5.72
C GLN A 59 -11.08 12.80 -5.89
N SER A 60 -10.57 12.92 -7.12
CA SER A 60 -10.63 14.27 -7.69
C SER A 60 -12.01 14.36 -8.35
N PRO A 61 -12.83 15.36 -8.01
CA PRO A 61 -14.08 15.59 -8.71
C PRO A 61 -13.75 15.61 -10.19
N THR A 62 -14.60 15.02 -11.02
CA THR A 62 -14.81 15.57 -12.34
C THR A 62 -14.86 17.08 -12.15
N GLU A 63 -13.80 17.79 -12.53
CA GLU A 63 -13.90 19.20 -12.86
C GLU A 63 -15.02 19.18 -13.88
N THR A 64 -16.21 19.53 -13.38
CA THR A 64 -17.37 19.78 -14.21
C THR A 64 -16.84 20.78 -15.19
N VAL A 65 -16.61 20.32 -16.43
CA VAL A 65 -16.15 21.16 -17.52
C VAL A 65 -17.07 22.35 -17.47
N ASP A 66 -16.55 23.47 -16.99
CA ASP A 66 -17.26 24.72 -16.92
C ASP A 66 -17.65 25.02 -18.37
N SER A 67 -18.88 24.64 -18.70
CA SER A 67 -19.52 24.94 -19.96
C SER A 67 -19.98 26.39 -19.90
N SER A 68 -19.07 27.28 -19.52
CA SER A 68 -19.16 28.70 -19.79
C SER A 68 -18.81 28.87 -21.26
N SER A 69 -19.85 28.67 -22.07
CA SER A 69 -20.03 29.09 -23.45
C SER A 69 -19.05 30.19 -23.90
N PRO A 70 -18.41 30.08 -25.08
CA PRO A 70 -17.81 31.25 -25.70
C PRO A 70 -18.96 32.20 -26.06
N THR A 71 -19.08 33.31 -25.32
CA THR A 71 -19.89 34.45 -25.74
C THR A 71 -19.36 34.90 -27.08
N PHE A 72 -20.08 34.57 -28.16
CA PHE A 72 -19.86 35.13 -29.49
C PHE A 72 -20.58 36.48 -29.52
N GLU A 73 -19.83 37.57 -29.45
CA GLU A 73 -20.34 38.93 -29.60
C GLU A 73 -20.26 39.31 -31.10
N PRO A 74 -21.39 39.41 -31.83
CA PRO A 74 -21.38 39.97 -33.17
C PRO A 74 -21.25 41.50 -33.07
N ALA A 75 -20.30 42.06 -33.80
CA ALA A 75 -20.14 43.50 -33.94
C ALA A 75 -21.23 44.06 -34.87
N ASP A 76 -22.08 44.94 -34.33
CA ASP A 76 -22.97 45.85 -35.08
C ASP A 76 -22.47 47.31 -34.93
#